data_AF-W2V9N2-F1
#
_entry.id   AF-W2V9N2-F1
#
_cell.length_a   1.000
_cell.length_b   1.000
_cell.length_c   1.000
_cell.angle_alpha   90.00
_cell.angle_beta   90.00
_cell.angle_gamma   90.00
#
_symmetry.space_group_name_H-M   'P 1'
#
loop_
_entity.id
_entity.type
_entity.pdbx_description
1 polymer ?
#
loop_
_entity_poly.entity_id
_entity_poly.type
_entity_poly.pdbx_seq_one_letter_code
_entity_poly.pdbx_strand_id
1 'polypeptide(L)'
;MICEGRILEKFEERNIFVDDRMQEILDAMNYHRIVNIRKRDCIIILSKEDNEYDFFDEEDPAPMIQIYAYVGIKEVFTRKSRKNELVTFFRFPDMIGIELTILEIVHRYMEEYPNSAFYVDNGYTFRKYHIDAIYNMLEPDVGWIYKSPDMYKKG
;
A
#
# COMPACT_ATOMS: atom_id res chain seq x y z
N MET A 1 14.35 12.57 -0.95
CA MET A 1 13.80 11.69 -2.00
C MET A 1 12.42 11.30 -1.53
N ILE A 2 11.41 11.25 -2.39
CA ILE A 2 10.05 10.79 -2.03
C ILE A 2 9.79 9.56 -2.87
N CYS A 3 9.31 8.47 -2.26
CA CYS A 3 8.96 7.24 -2.95
C CYS A 3 7.49 6.92 -2.67
N GLU A 4 6.62 7.17 -3.65
CA GLU A 4 5.18 6.93 -3.51
C GLU A 4 4.77 5.60 -4.14
N GLY A 5 3.80 4.94 -3.51
CA GLY A 5 3.20 3.70 -3.97
C GLY A 5 1.69 3.81 -4.03
N ARG A 6 1.06 3.04 -4.93
CA ARG A 6 -0.39 3.03 -5.11
C ARG A 6 -0.92 1.62 -5.34
N ILE A 7 -1.97 1.26 -4.63
CA ILE A 7 -2.77 0.08 -4.94
C ILE A 7 -3.82 0.47 -5.97
N LEU A 8 -3.81 -0.24 -7.08
CA LEU A 8 -4.67 -0.03 -8.24
C LEU A 8 -5.62 -1.22 -8.41
N GLU A 9 -6.90 -0.92 -8.58
CA GLU A 9 -7.95 -1.92 -8.78
C GLU A 9 -8.93 -1.48 -9.86
N LYS A 10 -9.66 -2.45 -10.42
CA LYS A 10 -10.76 -2.17 -11.33
C LYS A 10 -11.95 -1.69 -10.49
N PHE A 11 -12.42 -0.49 -10.77
CA PHE A 11 -13.54 0.10 -10.05
C PHE A 11 -14.85 -0.37 -10.65
N GLU A 12 -15.55 -1.29 -9.98
CA GLU A 12 -16.87 -1.73 -10.45
C GLU A 12 -18.00 -0.88 -9.84
N GLU A 13 -17.88 -0.39 -8.60
CA GLU A 13 -18.81 0.58 -7.98
C GLU A 13 -18.14 1.43 -6.89
N ARG A 14 -18.83 2.50 -6.46
CA ARG A 14 -18.40 3.42 -5.39
C ARG A 14 -18.35 2.67 -4.05
N ASN A 15 -17.14 2.26 -3.66
CA ASN A 15 -16.97 1.54 -2.41
C ASN A 15 -16.83 2.53 -1.24
N ILE A 16 -17.87 2.61 -0.42
CA ILE A 16 -17.93 3.46 0.79
C ILE A 16 -17.22 2.84 2.01
N PHE A 17 -16.65 1.64 1.87
CA PHE A 17 -15.95 0.88 2.92
C PHE A 17 -14.48 0.59 2.54
N VAL A 18 -13.86 1.46 1.74
CA VAL A 18 -12.46 1.27 1.30
C VAL A 18 -11.49 1.39 2.47
N ASP A 19 -11.76 2.26 3.44
CA ASP A 19 -10.96 2.39 4.65
C ASP A 19 -11.02 1.16 5.56
N ASP A 20 -12.17 0.49 5.64
CA ASP A 20 -12.33 -0.75 6.45
C ASP A 20 -11.39 -1.85 5.95
N ARG A 21 -11.26 -2.02 4.62
CA ARG A 21 -10.35 -3.02 4.02
C ARG A 21 -8.89 -2.83 4.46
N MET A 22 -8.44 -1.58 4.56
CA MET A 22 -7.08 -1.29 4.99
C MET A 22 -6.94 -1.44 6.50
N GLN A 23 -7.96 -1.07 7.27
CA GLN A 23 -7.96 -1.27 8.72
C GLN A 23 -7.85 -2.75 9.09
N GLU A 24 -8.60 -3.64 8.43
CA GLU A 24 -8.50 -5.10 8.66
C GLU A 24 -7.08 -5.64 8.44
N ILE A 25 -6.38 -5.15 7.41
CA ILE A 25 -5.00 -5.54 7.13
C ILE A 25 -4.04 -5.01 8.20
N LEU A 26 -4.18 -3.73 8.58
CA LEU A 26 -3.34 -3.12 9.61
C LEU A 26 -3.57 -3.80 10.98
N ASP A 27 -4.81 -4.10 11.34
CA ASP A 27 -5.12 -4.82 12.56
C ASP A 27 -4.48 -6.22 12.58
N ALA A 28 -4.52 -6.94 11.46
CA ALA A 28 -3.86 -8.25 11.34
C ALA A 28 -2.31 -8.17 11.45
N MET A 29 -1.74 -6.97 11.32
CA MET A 29 -0.31 -6.71 11.46
C MET A 29 0.07 -6.12 12.83
N ASN A 30 -0.86 -6.01 13.79
CA ASN A 30 -0.67 -5.35 15.09
C ASN A 30 -0.48 -3.82 15.00
N TYR A 31 -1.03 -3.20 13.96
CA TYR A 31 -0.99 -1.76 13.71
C TYR A 31 -2.27 -1.05 14.22
N HIS A 32 -2.63 -1.31 15.48
CA HIS A 32 -3.89 -0.90 16.10
C HIS A 32 -3.96 0.58 16.50
N ARG A 33 -2.81 1.22 16.63
CA ARG A 33 -2.72 2.67 16.84
C ARG A 33 -3.09 3.33 15.51
N ILE A 34 -4.34 3.78 15.37
CA ILE A 34 -4.89 4.34 14.13
C ILE A 34 -5.52 5.70 14.38
N VAL A 35 -5.18 6.68 13.54
CA VAL A 35 -5.84 7.99 13.47
C VAL A 35 -6.42 8.18 12.06
N ASN A 36 -7.75 8.34 12.00
CA ASN A 36 -8.47 8.56 10.75
C ASN A 36 -8.85 10.04 10.58
N ILE A 37 -8.36 10.66 9.51
CA ILE A 37 -8.68 12.05 9.15
C ILE A 37 -9.54 12.06 7.90
N ARG A 38 -10.83 12.36 8.06
CA ARG A 38 -11.76 12.48 6.93
C ARG A 38 -11.48 13.75 6.12
N LYS A 39 -11.35 13.60 4.81
CA LYS A 39 -11.31 14.69 3.82
C LYS A 39 -12.48 14.52 2.85
N ARG A 40 -12.66 15.52 1.98
CA ARG A 40 -13.78 15.54 1.01
C ARG A 40 -13.84 14.29 0.13
N ASP A 41 -12.69 13.83 -0.35
CA ASP A 41 -12.59 12.78 -1.38
C ASP A 41 -11.72 11.59 -0.94
N CYS A 42 -11.26 11.57 0.31
CA CYS A 42 -10.46 10.48 0.87
C CYS A 42 -10.51 10.48 2.39
N ILE A 43 -10.06 9.37 2.97
CA ILE A 43 -9.72 9.24 4.38
C ILE A 43 -8.21 9.07 4.45
N ILE A 44 -7.55 9.87 5.28
CA ILE A 44 -6.13 9.69 5.59
C ILE A 44 -6.07 8.81 6.82
N ILE A 45 -5.47 7.64 6.67
CA ILE A 45 -5.21 6.69 7.74
C ILE A 45 -3.76 6.90 8.16
N LEU A 46 -3.53 7.24 9.42
CA LEU A 46 -2.21 7.21 10.04
C LEU A 46 -2.18 6.01 10.96
N SER A 47 -1.15 5.20 10.86
CA SER A 47 -1.06 3.98 11.65
C SER A 47 0.38 3.69 12.08
N LYS A 48 0.52 3.13 13.27
CA LYS A 48 1.78 2.69 13.87
C LYS A 48 1.58 1.33 14.53
N GLU A 49 2.66 0.59 14.67
CA GLU A 49 2.68 -0.62 15.49
C GLU A 49 2.33 -0.26 16.95
N ASP A 50 1.62 -1.17 17.62
CA ASP A 50 1.24 -0.98 19.01
C ASP A 50 2.46 -0.98 19.95
N ASN A 51 2.52 0.00 20.84
CA ASN A 51 3.60 0.16 21.82
C ASN A 51 3.16 1.07 22.99
N GLU A 52 4.08 1.33 23.92
CA GLU A 52 3.79 2.09 25.15
C GLU A 52 3.68 3.61 24.97
N TYR A 53 4.07 4.15 23.81
CA TYR A 53 4.12 5.59 23.56
C TYR A 53 2.78 6.14 23.07
N ASP A 54 2.52 7.41 23.36
CA ASP A 54 1.42 8.15 22.74
C ASP A 54 1.62 8.26 21.22
N PHE A 55 0.53 8.34 20.44
CA PHE A 55 0.58 8.26 18.96
C PHE A 55 1.58 9.24 18.31
N PHE A 56 1.60 10.49 18.80
CA PHE A 56 2.45 11.58 18.31
C PHE A 56 3.64 11.87 19.22
N ASP A 57 4.02 10.93 20.07
CA ASP A 57 5.23 11.07 20.87
C ASP A 57 6.46 11.11 19.93
N GLU A 58 7.36 12.07 20.18
CA GLU A 58 8.59 12.24 19.41
C GLU A 58 9.64 11.19 19.78
N GLU A 59 9.54 10.60 20.97
CA GLU A 59 10.42 9.51 21.42
C GLU A 59 10.01 8.14 20.88
N ASP A 60 8.80 8.03 20.30
CA ASP A 60 8.29 6.79 19.72
C ASP A 60 9.11 6.38 18.49
N PRO A 61 9.87 5.27 18.55
CA PRO A 61 10.70 4.83 17.44
C PRO A 61 9.89 4.14 16.34
N ALA A 62 8.60 3.84 16.57
CA ALA A 62 7.77 3.13 15.61
C ALA A 62 7.51 4.01 14.38
N PRO A 63 7.84 3.52 13.17
CA PRO A 63 7.60 4.27 11.95
C PRO A 63 6.09 4.44 11.72
N MET A 64 5.70 5.63 11.29
CA MET A 64 4.31 5.94 10.94
C MET A 64 4.04 5.58 9.48
N ILE A 65 2.99 4.78 9.26
CA ILE A 65 2.44 4.53 7.94
C ILE A 65 1.35 5.57 7.69
N GLN A 66 1.46 6.28 6.57
CA GLN A 66 0.42 7.17 6.08
C GLN A 66 -0.23 6.56 4.83
N ILE A 67 -1.56 6.48 4.81
CA ILE A 67 -2.31 5.91 3.69
C ILE A 67 -3.46 6.84 3.34
N TYR A 68 -3.58 7.18 2.06
CA TYR A 68 -4.74 7.87 1.52
C TYR A 68 -5.70 6.84 0.93
N ALA A 69 -6.82 6.59 1.59
CA ALA A 69 -7.91 5.73 1.12
C ALA A 69 -8.92 6.58 0.33
N TYR A 70 -9.02 6.36 -0.98
CA TYR A 70 -9.90 7.13 -1.86
C TYR A 70 -11.30 6.52 -1.92
N VAL A 71 -12.32 7.34 -1.68
CA VAL A 71 -13.75 6.95 -1.71
C VAL A 71 -14.39 7.13 -3.11
N GLY A 72 -13.57 7.41 -4.13
CA GLY A 72 -13.98 7.62 -5.51
C GLY A 72 -12.79 7.62 -6.47
N ILE A 73 -13.06 7.59 -7.77
CA ILE A 73 -12.02 7.53 -8.82
C ILE A 73 -11.23 8.83 -8.84
N LYS A 74 -9.95 8.77 -8.45
CA LYS A 74 -9.05 9.94 -8.49
C LYS A 74 -8.12 9.94 -9.69
N GLU A 75 -7.38 8.85 -9.94
CA GLU A 75 -6.27 8.92 -10.88
C GLU A 75 -6.06 7.61 -11.66
N VAL A 76 -5.82 7.77 -12.96
CA VAL A 76 -5.48 6.72 -13.92
C VAL A 76 -4.10 7.03 -14.50
N PHE A 77 -3.08 6.32 -14.02
CA PHE A 77 -1.67 6.74 -14.17
C PHE A 77 -1.04 6.41 -15.51
N THR A 78 -1.47 5.34 -16.17
CA THR A 78 -0.82 4.88 -17.39
C THR A 78 -1.84 4.52 -18.46
N ARG A 79 -1.43 4.55 -19.75
CA ARG A 79 -2.24 3.99 -20.85
C ARG A 79 -2.65 2.54 -20.56
N LYS A 80 -1.80 1.76 -19.89
CA LYS A 80 -2.06 0.37 -19.49
C LYS A 80 -3.12 0.29 -18.39
N SER A 81 -3.02 1.13 -17.36
CA SER A 81 -4.03 1.26 -16.31
C SER A 81 -5.38 1.68 -16.89
N ARG A 82 -5.38 2.64 -17.82
CA ARG A 82 -6.59 3.10 -18.52
C ARG A 82 -7.26 2.00 -19.34
N LYS A 83 -6.46 1.21 -20.07
CA LYS A 83 -6.98 0.05 -20.84
C LYS A 83 -7.59 -1.02 -19.95
N ASN A 84 -7.08 -1.15 -18.72
CA ASN A 84 -7.55 -2.14 -17.75
C ASN A 84 -8.53 -1.54 -16.72
N GLU A 85 -8.97 -0.29 -16.93
CA GLU A 85 -9.88 0.44 -16.03
C GLU A 85 -9.41 0.47 -14.56
N LEU A 86 -8.09 0.43 -14.35
CA LEU A 86 -7.48 0.46 -13.03
C LEU A 86 -7.40 1.90 -12.50
N VAL A 87 -7.92 2.10 -11.31
CA VAL A 87 -7.90 3.39 -10.58
C VAL A 87 -7.20 3.21 -9.24
N THR A 88 -6.70 4.31 -8.67
CA THR A 88 -6.08 4.27 -7.34
C THR A 88 -7.13 4.20 -6.24
N PHE A 89 -6.99 3.18 -5.38
CA PHE A 89 -7.76 3.02 -4.16
C PHE A 89 -6.96 3.49 -2.93
N PHE A 90 -5.70 3.09 -2.85
CA PHE A 90 -4.80 3.50 -1.77
C PHE A 90 -3.55 4.16 -2.33
N ARG A 91 -3.10 5.24 -1.68
CA ARG A 91 -1.81 5.87 -1.93
C ARG A 91 -0.98 5.93 -0.65
N PHE A 92 0.26 5.48 -0.76
CA PHE A 92 1.32 5.60 0.22
C PHE A 92 2.21 6.77 -0.22
N PRO A 93 2.18 7.92 0.49
CA PRO A 93 2.89 9.14 0.09
C PRO A 93 4.39 9.07 0.37
N ASP A 94 4.80 8.21 1.30
CA ASP A 94 6.18 7.97 1.65
C ASP A 94 6.33 6.51 2.09
N MET A 95 7.27 5.81 1.48
CA MET A 95 7.56 4.40 1.72
C MET A 95 9.00 4.18 2.17
N ILE A 96 9.80 5.26 2.27
CA ILE A 96 11.21 5.17 2.60
C ILE A 96 11.38 4.74 4.04
N GLY A 97 12.19 3.70 4.27
CA GLY A 97 12.45 3.14 5.61
C GLY A 97 11.36 2.21 6.13
N ILE A 98 10.26 2.03 5.38
CA ILE A 98 9.16 1.12 5.72
C ILE A 98 8.90 0.12 4.58
N GLU A 99 9.88 -0.12 3.72
CA GLU A 99 9.71 -0.88 2.47
C GLU A 99 9.19 -2.31 2.69
N LEU A 100 9.65 -2.98 3.75
CA LEU A 100 9.18 -4.33 4.10
C LEU A 100 7.78 -4.32 4.71
N THR A 101 7.44 -3.30 5.48
CA THR A 101 6.07 -3.12 5.99
C THR A 101 5.09 -2.89 4.84
N ILE A 102 5.48 -2.08 3.85
CA ILE A 102 4.70 -1.89 2.62
C ILE A 102 4.58 -3.20 1.85
N LEU A 103 5.65 -4.00 1.76
CA LEU A 103 5.61 -5.32 1.11
C LEU A 103 4.57 -6.23 1.77
N GLU A 104 4.54 -6.29 3.10
CA GLU A 104 3.56 -7.09 3.84
C GLU A 104 2.12 -6.61 3.63
N ILE A 105 1.88 -5.30 3.72
CA ILE A 105 0.55 -4.71 3.45
C ILE A 105 0.09 -5.08 2.05
N VAL A 106 0.94 -4.89 1.04
CA VAL A 106 0.62 -5.16 -0.36
C VAL A 106 0.40 -6.66 -0.58
N HIS A 107 1.21 -7.52 0.05
CA HIS A 107 1.05 -8.97 -0.03
C HIS A 107 -0.31 -9.41 0.53
N ARG A 108 -0.64 -9.01 1.77
CA ARG A 108 -1.94 -9.31 2.40
C ARG A 108 -3.11 -8.75 1.60
N TYR A 109 -2.99 -7.52 1.10
CA TYR A 109 -4.01 -6.92 0.24
C TYR A 109 -4.25 -7.74 -1.03
N MET A 110 -3.19 -8.23 -1.67
CA MET A 110 -3.29 -9.01 -2.91
C MET A 110 -3.67 -10.48 -2.69
N GLU A 111 -3.61 -11.01 -1.47
CA GLU A 111 -4.25 -12.29 -1.13
C GLU A 111 -5.78 -12.16 -1.24
N GLU A 112 -6.36 -11.10 -0.67
CA GLU A 112 -7.80 -10.83 -0.72
C GLU A 112 -8.26 -10.29 -2.09
N TYR A 113 -7.44 -9.44 -2.72
CA TYR A 113 -7.75 -8.77 -3.98
C TYR A 113 -6.69 -9.08 -5.06
N PRO A 114 -6.64 -10.32 -5.59
CA PRO A 114 -5.54 -10.81 -6.44
C PRO A 114 -5.42 -10.11 -7.80
N ASN A 115 -6.48 -9.45 -8.28
CA ASN A 115 -6.47 -8.71 -9.54
C ASN A 115 -5.87 -7.30 -9.43
N SER A 116 -5.54 -6.87 -8.20
CA SER A 116 -4.92 -5.58 -7.93
C SER A 116 -3.54 -5.45 -8.59
N ALA A 117 -3.05 -4.22 -8.68
CA ALA A 117 -1.67 -3.92 -9.03
C ALA A 117 -1.09 -2.96 -8.01
N PHE A 118 0.21 -3.04 -7.78
CA PHE A 118 0.91 -2.05 -6.98
C PHE A 118 1.83 -1.24 -7.90
N TYR A 119 1.60 0.06 -7.99
CA TYR A 119 2.37 0.98 -8.83
C TYR A 119 3.25 1.87 -7.98
N VAL A 120 4.53 1.98 -8.34
CA VAL A 120 5.50 2.87 -7.73
C VAL A 120 5.80 4.02 -8.69
N ASP A 121 5.98 5.24 -8.18
CA ASP A 121 6.19 6.45 -9.00
C ASP A 121 7.46 6.44 -9.87
N ASN A 122 8.36 5.48 -9.65
CA ASN A 122 9.47 5.21 -10.57
C ASN A 122 9.05 4.50 -11.87
N GLY A 123 7.76 4.21 -12.05
CA GLY A 123 7.20 3.60 -13.26
C GLY A 123 7.01 2.09 -13.17
N TYR A 124 7.44 1.44 -12.08
CA TYR A 124 7.29 0.00 -11.92
C TYR A 124 5.88 -0.38 -11.46
N THR A 125 5.39 -1.51 -11.97
CA THR A 125 4.09 -2.08 -11.60
C THR A 125 4.27 -3.53 -11.19
N PHE A 126 3.98 -3.81 -9.93
CA PHE A 126 4.00 -5.13 -9.34
C PHE A 126 2.59 -5.73 -9.40
N ARG A 127 2.56 -7.04 -9.57
CA ARG A 127 1.36 -7.89 -9.59
C ARG A 127 1.53 -8.90 -8.50
N LYS A 128 0.46 -9.57 -8.10
CA LYS A 128 0.48 -10.56 -7.02
C LYS A 128 1.68 -11.50 -7.12
N TYR A 129 1.90 -12.15 -8.27
CA TYR A 129 3.01 -13.08 -8.45
C TYR A 129 4.41 -12.44 -8.26
N HIS A 130 4.59 -11.14 -8.54
CA HIS A 130 5.85 -10.44 -8.23
C HIS A 130 5.99 -10.24 -6.72
N ILE A 131 4.91 -9.81 -6.06
CA ILE A 131 4.88 -9.56 -4.61
C ILE A 131 5.10 -10.87 -3.84
N ASP A 132 4.40 -11.94 -4.21
CA ASP A 132 4.58 -13.27 -3.65
C ASP A 132 6.05 -13.75 -3.79
N ALA A 133 6.69 -13.47 -4.93
CA ALA A 133 8.07 -13.88 -5.16
C ALA A 133 9.06 -13.14 -4.25
N ILE A 134 8.82 -11.85 -3.97
CA ILE A 134 9.66 -11.04 -3.07
C ILE A 134 9.39 -11.41 -1.61
N TYR A 135 8.11 -11.53 -1.21
CA TYR A 135 7.71 -11.83 0.16
C TYR A 135 8.18 -13.21 0.63
N ASN A 136 8.16 -14.21 -0.26
CA ASN A 136 8.58 -15.58 0.05
C ASN A 136 10.10 -15.83 -0.09
N MET A 137 10.91 -14.79 -0.27
CA MET A 137 12.38 -14.93 -0.19
C MET A 137 12.79 -15.28 1.24
N LEU A 138 13.89 -16.02 1.39
CA LEU A 138 14.46 -16.30 2.72
C LEU A 138 14.77 -14.99 3.47
N GLU A 139 15.27 -14.00 2.74
CA GLU A 139 15.46 -12.63 3.19
C GLU A 139 14.81 -11.69 2.16
N PRO A 140 13.62 -11.12 2.45
CA PRO A 140 12.96 -10.18 1.56
C PRO A 140 13.83 -8.96 1.23
N ASP A 141 13.86 -8.60 -0.05
CA ASP A 141 14.68 -7.51 -0.57
C ASP A 141 14.16 -6.13 -0.10
N VAL A 142 14.81 -5.50 0.87
CA VAL A 142 14.45 -4.15 1.36
C VAL A 142 14.37 -3.11 0.24
N GLY A 143 15.18 -3.27 -0.83
CA GLY A 143 15.22 -2.34 -1.96
C GLY A 143 14.23 -2.66 -3.08
N TRP A 144 13.25 -3.55 -2.86
CA TRP A 144 12.39 -4.08 -3.93
C TRP A 144 11.63 -3.00 -4.69
N ILE A 145 11.17 -1.95 -4.00
CA ILE A 145 10.42 -0.84 -4.62
C ILE A 145 11.25 -0.04 -5.63
N TYR A 146 12.59 -0.12 -5.57
CA TYR A 146 13.50 0.60 -6.47
C TYR A 146 13.96 -0.25 -7.67
N LYS A 147 13.54 -1.51 -7.75
CA LYS A 147 14.02 -2.49 -8.72
C LYS A 147 12.91 -2.88 -9.69
N SER A 148 13.32 -3.27 -10.89
CA SER A 148 12.37 -3.75 -11.90
C SER A 148 11.70 -5.05 -11.41
N PRO A 149 10.37 -5.19 -11.53
CA PRO A 149 9.65 -6.41 -11.14
C PRO A 149 10.11 -7.64 -11.93
N ASP A 150 10.69 -7.43 -13.11
CA ASP A 150 11.24 -8.50 -13.95
C ASP A 150 12.39 -9.26 -13.28
N MET A 151 13.07 -8.65 -12.31
CA MET A 151 14.12 -9.31 -11.52
C MET A 151 13.58 -10.43 -10.61
N TYR A 152 12.28 -10.41 -10.31
CA TYR A 152 11.62 -11.34 -9.40
C TYR A 152 10.75 -12.37 -10.12
N LYS A 153 10.80 -12.39 -11.47
CA LYS A 153 10.14 -13.44 -12.24
C LYS A 153 10.80 -14.77 -11.91
N LYS A 154 10.01 -15.73 -11.42
CA LYS A 154 10.43 -17.14 -11.41
C LYS A 154 10.67 -17.54 -12.88
N GLY A 155 11.90 -17.99 -13.16
CA GLY A 155 12.26 -18.60 -14.45
C GLY A 155 11.53 -19.92 -14.68
#